data_AF-A0A534V421-F1
#
_entry.id   AF-A0A534V421-F1
#
_cell.length_a   1.000
_cell.length_b   1.000
_cell.length_c   1.000
_cell.angle_alpha   90.00
_cell.angle_beta   90.00
_cell.angle_gamma   90.00
#
_symmetry.space_group_name_H-M   'P 1'
#
loop_
_entity.id
_entity.type
_entity.pdbx_description
1 polymer ?
#
loop_
_entity_poly.entity_id
_entity_poly.type
_entity_poly.pdbx_seq_one_letter_code
_entity_poly.pdbx_strand_id
1 'polypeptide(L)'
;MTQALVVSNVVLWAAVLLLAGVVVALVRQIGVLYERVAPAGALMVGRGPGVGDAAPVVRVPTLSGAVRDIGAPSPDRRATLLFFLSPTCPVCKALLPALRSVVRSEGHWLDLVLASGITYRVEKLPYAVLLDAAGIVRSKGLVNTREHLESLFEAKERGVSSIQDFLGRAQQDMGVGPQ
;
A
#
# COMPACT_ATOMS: atom_id res chain seq x y z
N MET A 1 -4.79 36.83 -52.93
CA MET A 1 -3.95 36.64 -51.73
C MET A 1 -4.77 36.42 -50.47
N THR A 2 -5.76 37.26 -50.16
CA THR A 2 -6.61 37.14 -48.94
C THR A 2 -7.41 35.84 -48.87
N GLN A 3 -8.00 35.36 -49.97
CA GLN A 3 -8.76 34.11 -49.96
C GLN A 3 -7.90 32.87 -49.63
N ALA A 4 -6.66 32.80 -50.13
CA ALA A 4 -5.74 31.72 -49.80
C ALA A 4 -5.36 31.72 -48.30
N LEU A 5 -5.18 32.91 -47.72
CA LEU A 5 -4.95 33.07 -46.28
C LEU A 5 -6.14 32.59 -45.45
N VAL A 6 -7.36 32.97 -45.86
CA VAL A 6 -8.60 32.57 -45.16
C VAL A 6 -8.78 31.05 -45.20
N VAL A 7 -8.58 30.43 -46.37
CA VAL A 7 -8.66 28.96 -46.52
C VAL A 7 -7.64 28.27 -45.61
N SER A 8 -6.37 28.72 -45.63
CA SER A 8 -5.33 28.16 -44.76
C SER A 8 -5.68 28.27 -43.28
N ASN A 9 -6.19 29.43 -42.84
CA ASN A 9 -6.56 29.65 -41.44
C ASN A 9 -7.75 28.77 -41.01
N VAL A 10 -8.74 28.57 -41.87
CA VAL A 10 -9.87 27.67 -41.59
C VAL A 10 -9.39 26.23 -41.46
N VAL A 11 -8.51 25.77 -42.36
CA VAL A 11 -7.92 24.43 -42.29
C VAL A 11 -7.08 24.26 -41.02
N LEU A 12 -6.30 25.27 -40.64
CA LEU A 12 -5.52 25.27 -39.40
C LEU A 12 -6.43 25.11 -38.17
N TRP A 13 -7.51 25.89 -38.08
CA TRP A 13 -8.47 25.79 -36.98
C TRP A 13 -9.16 24.42 -36.92
N ALA A 14 -9.52 23.86 -38.06
CA ALA A 14 -10.06 22.49 -38.12
C ALA A 14 -9.06 21.46 -37.58
N ALA A 15 -7.79 21.56 -37.97
CA ALA A 15 -6.73 20.69 -37.47
C ALA A 15 -6.48 20.85 -35.96
N VAL A 16 -6.51 22.09 -35.45
CA VAL A 16 -6.36 22.38 -34.02
C VAL A 16 -7.50 21.79 -33.20
N LEU A 17 -8.75 21.97 -33.65
CA LEU A 17 -9.91 21.40 -32.97
C LEU A 17 -9.90 19.87 -32.98
N LEU A 18 -9.49 19.27 -34.09
CA LEU A 18 -9.31 17.82 -34.19
C LEU A 18 -8.25 17.33 -33.20
N LEU A 19 -7.08 17.98 -33.16
CA LEU A 19 -5.99 17.63 -32.23
C LEU A 19 -6.44 17.76 -30.78
N ALA A 20 -7.13 18.85 -30.43
CA ALA A 20 -7.70 19.06 -29.10
C ALA A 20 -8.66 17.93 -28.72
N GLY A 21 -9.54 17.52 -29.64
CA GLY A 21 -10.44 16.38 -29.44
C GLY A 21 -9.70 15.06 -29.18
N VAL A 22 -8.65 14.78 -29.96
CA VAL A 22 -7.80 13.59 -29.77
C VAL A 22 -7.10 13.62 -28.41
N VAL A 23 -6.54 14.77 -28.01
CA VAL A 23 -5.89 14.92 -26.70
C VAL A 23 -6.89 14.68 -25.56
N VAL A 24 -8.10 15.24 -25.65
CA VAL A 24 -9.16 15.00 -24.64
C VAL A 24 -9.55 13.52 -24.59
N ALA A 25 -9.66 12.85 -25.73
CA ALA A 25 -9.96 11.43 -25.79
C ALA A 25 -8.84 10.57 -25.16
N LEU A 26 -7.57 10.89 -25.45
CA LEU A 26 -6.41 10.22 -24.86
C LEU A 26 -6.35 10.43 -23.35
N VAL A 27 -6.54 11.66 -22.86
CA VAL A 27 -6.59 11.94 -21.42
C VAL A 27 -7.70 11.15 -20.75
N ARG A 28 -8.87 11.02 -21.39
CA ARG A 28 -9.97 10.20 -20.87
C ARG A 28 -9.63 8.71 -20.85
N GLN A 29 -8.98 8.18 -21.89
CA GLN A 29 -8.54 6.78 -21.94
C GLN A 29 -7.50 6.48 -20.86
N ILE A 30 -6.51 7.36 -20.71
CA ILE A 30 -5.49 7.25 -19.67
C ILE A 30 -6.14 7.37 -18.29
N GLY A 31 -7.09 8.28 -18.09
CA GLY A 31 -7.83 8.43 -16.84
C GLY A 31 -8.55 7.15 -16.42
N VAL A 32 -9.30 6.52 -17.34
CA VAL A 32 -10.01 5.26 -17.08
C VAL A 32 -9.05 4.10 -16.84
N LEU A 33 -7.92 4.05 -17.54
CA LEU A 33 -6.90 3.02 -17.35
C LEU A 33 -6.18 3.18 -16.00
N TYR A 34 -5.80 4.40 -15.63
CA TYR A 34 -5.21 4.68 -14.31
C TYR A 34 -6.18 4.37 -13.18
N GLU A 35 -7.48 4.61 -13.37
CA GLU A 35 -8.51 4.32 -12.37
C GLU A 35 -8.70 2.82 -12.11
N ARG A 36 -8.37 1.96 -13.10
CA ARG A 36 -8.42 0.49 -12.92
C ARG A 36 -7.07 -0.18 -12.63
N VAL A 37 -5.95 0.52 -12.82
CA VAL A 37 -4.59 -0.04 -12.67
C VAL A 37 -3.79 0.60 -11.51
N ALA A 38 -4.34 1.60 -10.82
CA ALA A 38 -3.68 2.18 -9.64
C ALA A 38 -3.47 1.14 -8.51
N PRO A 39 -2.31 1.11 -7.82
CA PRO A 39 -0.96 1.50 -8.19
C PRO A 39 0.02 0.32 -8.11
N ALA A 40 0.84 0.13 -9.15
CA ALA A 40 1.99 -0.77 -9.17
C ALA A 40 3.17 -0.28 -8.28
N GLY A 41 2.88 0.12 -7.04
CA GLY A 41 3.86 0.51 -6.03
C GLY A 41 4.47 -0.67 -5.26
N ALA A 42 3.98 -1.90 -5.49
CA ALA A 42 4.35 -3.12 -4.79
C ALA A 42 5.78 -3.64 -5.06
N LEU A 43 6.53 -3.01 -5.96
CA LEU A 43 7.83 -3.52 -6.46
C LEU A 43 9.08 -2.97 -5.75
N MET A 44 8.94 -2.31 -4.60
CA MET A 44 10.10 -1.83 -3.82
C MET A 44 9.89 -2.15 -2.33
N VAL A 45 10.29 -3.36 -1.93
CA VAL A 45 10.39 -3.76 -0.52
C VAL A 45 11.68 -3.16 0.03
N GLY A 46 11.57 -2.11 0.83
CA GLY A 46 12.73 -1.47 1.43
C GLY A 46 12.38 -0.68 2.69
N ARG A 47 12.88 -1.19 3.82
CA ARG A 47 12.91 -0.60 5.19
C ARG A 47 11.64 -0.72 6.06
N GLY A 48 11.90 -0.99 7.34
CA GLY A 48 10.97 -1.46 8.38
C GLY A 48 11.51 -2.74 9.05
N PRO A 49 11.11 -3.09 10.29
CA PRO A 49 11.61 -4.26 11.02
C PRO A 49 11.47 -5.56 10.20
N GLY A 50 12.41 -6.49 10.32
CA GLY A 50 12.41 -7.74 9.57
C GLY A 50 11.28 -8.66 10.03
N VAL A 51 10.81 -9.53 9.14
CA VAL A 51 9.89 -10.59 9.57
C VAL A 51 10.66 -11.56 10.47
N GLY A 52 10.11 -11.85 11.64
CA GLY A 52 10.77 -12.62 12.70
C GLY A 52 11.43 -11.76 13.78
N ASP A 53 11.64 -10.46 13.54
CA ASP A 53 12.21 -9.56 14.54
C ASP A 53 11.17 -9.10 15.55
N ALA A 54 11.63 -8.76 16.76
CA ALA A 54 10.81 -8.04 17.73
C ALA A 54 10.49 -6.64 17.19
N ALA A 55 9.21 -6.26 17.24
CA ALA A 55 8.79 -4.92 16.85
C ALA A 55 9.37 -3.87 17.81
N PRO A 56 9.84 -2.72 17.31
CA PRO A 56 10.30 -1.65 18.17
C PRO A 56 9.14 -1.13 19.04
N VAL A 57 9.31 -1.19 20.35
CA VAL A 57 8.31 -0.68 21.29
C VAL A 57 8.35 0.84 21.27
N VAL A 58 7.25 1.46 20.84
CA VAL A 58 7.13 2.92 20.81
C VAL A 58 5.89 3.34 21.58
N ARG A 59 6.10 4.21 22.57
CA ARG A 59 5.04 4.95 23.25
C ARG A 59 4.55 6.08 22.38
N VAL A 60 3.30 6.02 21.95
CA VAL A 60 2.68 7.08 21.15
C VAL A 60 1.36 7.56 21.76
N PRO A 61 1.04 8.86 21.65
CA PRO A 61 -0.28 9.36 21.98
C PRO A 61 -1.28 8.86 20.92
N THR A 62 -2.39 8.32 21.39
CA THR A 62 -3.56 8.00 20.58
C THR A 62 -4.31 9.28 20.23
N LEU A 63 -5.19 9.20 19.22
CA LEU A 63 -6.04 10.33 18.83
C LEU A 63 -6.97 10.79 19.97
N SER A 64 -7.24 9.91 20.94
CA SER A 64 -8.05 10.19 22.14
C SER A 64 -7.25 10.78 23.30
N GLY A 65 -5.95 11.04 23.12
CA GLY A 65 -5.06 11.60 24.16
C GLY A 65 -4.49 10.57 25.15
N ALA A 66 -4.93 9.32 25.11
CA ALA A 66 -4.32 8.24 25.88
C ALA A 66 -2.97 7.84 25.28
N VAL A 67 -1.98 7.46 26.10
CA VAL A 67 -0.70 6.94 25.61
C VAL A 67 -0.81 5.42 25.46
N ARG A 68 -0.37 4.89 24.32
CA ARG A 68 -0.34 3.44 24.06
C ARG A 68 1.03 3.00 23.55
N ASP A 69 1.48 1.87 24.07
CA ASP A 69 2.72 1.21 23.66
C ASP A 69 2.42 0.33 22.44
N ILE A 70 3.03 0.65 21.31
CA ILE A 70 2.93 -0.15 20.07
C ILE A 70 4.16 -1.06 19.97
N GLY A 71 3.95 -2.34 19.71
CA GLY A 71 5.03 -3.35 19.61
C GLY A 71 5.32 -4.10 20.91
N ALA A 72 4.71 -3.69 22.02
CA ALA A 72 4.74 -4.46 23.27
C ALA A 72 3.83 -5.69 23.17
N PRO A 73 4.10 -6.77 23.95
CA PRO A 73 3.22 -7.93 24.02
C PRO A 73 1.79 -7.52 24.36
N SER A 74 0.83 -8.03 23.59
CA SER A 74 -0.57 -7.68 23.77
C SER A 74 -1.12 -8.35 25.05
N PRO A 75 -1.68 -7.57 26.00
CA PRO A 75 -2.23 -8.14 27.24
C PRO A 75 -3.40 -9.12 26.96
N ASP A 76 -4.12 -8.92 25.85
CA ASP A 76 -5.28 -9.73 25.47
C ASP A 76 -4.93 -10.94 24.60
N ARG A 77 -3.64 -11.26 24.42
CA ARG A 77 -3.14 -12.31 23.50
C ARG A 77 -3.61 -12.18 22.05
N ARG A 78 -4.00 -10.97 21.62
CA ARG A 78 -4.43 -10.69 20.24
C ARG A 78 -3.24 -10.32 19.37
N ALA A 79 -3.31 -10.70 18.08
CA ALA A 79 -2.40 -10.18 17.07
C ALA A 79 -2.70 -8.70 16.82
N THR A 80 -1.69 -7.91 16.48
CA THR A 80 -1.86 -6.47 16.20
C THR A 80 -1.53 -6.20 14.74
N LEU A 81 -2.50 -5.72 13.97
CA LEU A 81 -2.27 -5.18 12.63
C LEU A 81 -2.01 -3.69 12.73
N LEU A 82 -0.77 -3.30 12.49
CA LEU A 82 -0.36 -1.90 12.43
C LEU A 82 -0.45 -1.43 10.97
N PHE A 83 -1.44 -0.58 10.68
CA PHE A 83 -1.66 -0.03 9.34
C PHE A 83 -1.26 1.45 9.31
N PHE A 84 -0.23 1.75 8.53
CA PHE A 84 0.27 3.10 8.31
C PHE A 84 -0.49 3.76 7.17
N LEU A 85 -1.07 4.92 7.46
CA LEU A 85 -1.84 5.72 6.52
C LEU A 85 -1.54 7.21 6.66
N SER A 86 -1.93 7.97 5.63
CA SER A 86 -1.86 9.44 5.65
C SER A 86 -3.23 10.04 5.28
N PRO A 87 -3.64 11.15 5.93
CA PRO A 87 -4.90 11.82 5.62
C PRO A 87 -4.97 12.36 4.18
N THR A 88 -3.83 12.57 3.54
CA THR A 88 -3.75 13.07 2.14
C THR A 88 -3.60 11.96 1.10
N CYS A 89 -3.67 10.68 1.50
CA CYS A 89 -3.50 9.55 0.57
C CYS A 89 -4.86 8.99 0.08
N PRO A 90 -5.17 9.08 -1.23
CA PRO A 90 -6.43 8.58 -1.78
C PRO A 90 -6.61 7.07 -1.62
N VAL A 91 -5.52 6.31 -1.78
CA VAL A 91 -5.50 4.84 -1.65
C VAL A 91 -5.81 4.42 -0.21
N CYS A 92 -5.23 5.11 0.78
CA CYS A 92 -5.53 4.85 2.19
C CYS A 92 -7.03 5.01 2.48
N LYS A 93 -7.66 6.07 1.94
CA LYS A 93 -9.09 6.32 2.12
C LYS A 93 -9.94 5.22 1.49
N ALA A 94 -9.55 4.74 0.29
CA ALA A 94 -10.24 3.66 -0.40
C ALA A 94 -10.18 2.32 0.35
N LEU A 95 -9.15 2.10 1.18
CA LEU A 95 -8.96 0.86 1.94
C LEU A 95 -9.63 0.83 3.32
N LEU A 96 -10.04 1.99 3.86
CA LEU A 96 -10.73 2.06 5.15
C LEU A 96 -11.98 1.13 5.25
N PRO A 97 -12.83 1.00 4.20
CA PRO A 97 -13.95 0.06 4.23
C PRO A 97 -13.50 -1.41 4.31
N ALA A 98 -12.41 -1.78 3.64
CA ALA A 98 -11.87 -3.13 3.68
C ALA A 98 -11.33 -3.45 5.09
N LEU A 99 -10.57 -2.54 5.69
CA LEU A 99 -10.08 -2.67 7.07
C LEU A 99 -11.23 -2.82 8.08
N ARG A 100 -12.31 -2.04 7.93
CA ARG A 100 -13.51 -2.19 8.76
C ARG A 100 -14.16 -3.56 8.62
N SER A 101 -14.17 -4.12 7.41
CA SER A 101 -14.70 -5.46 7.17
C SER A 101 -13.88 -6.50 7.93
N VAL A 102 -12.54 -6.41 7.84
CA VAL A 102 -11.62 -7.31 8.54
C VAL A 102 -11.78 -7.21 10.05
N VAL A 103 -11.86 -6.01 10.63
CA VAL A 103 -12.08 -5.86 12.07
C VAL A 103 -13.40 -6.48 12.52
N ARG A 104 -14.45 -6.44 11.68
CA ARG A 104 -15.73 -7.08 12.02
C ARG A 104 -15.67 -8.60 11.94
N SER A 105 -14.94 -9.18 10.98
CA SER A 105 -14.84 -10.64 10.83
C SER A 105 -13.80 -11.25 11.77
N GLU A 106 -12.68 -10.56 11.97
CA GLU A 106 -11.44 -11.09 12.56
C GLU A 106 -11.10 -10.42 13.90
N GLY A 107 -11.89 -9.45 14.34
CA GLY A 107 -11.66 -8.69 15.58
C GLY A 107 -11.69 -9.51 16.87
N HIS A 108 -12.00 -10.81 16.80
CA HIS A 108 -11.89 -11.71 17.94
C HIS A 108 -10.43 -12.05 18.27
N TRP A 109 -9.54 -12.12 17.27
CA TRP A 109 -8.11 -12.41 17.44
C TRP A 109 -7.19 -11.27 17.00
N LEU A 110 -7.71 -10.27 16.30
CA LEU A 110 -6.96 -9.15 15.73
C LEU A 110 -7.33 -7.81 16.39
N ASP A 111 -6.32 -7.02 16.73
CA ASP A 111 -6.43 -5.60 17.08
C ASP A 111 -5.86 -4.75 15.93
N LEU A 112 -6.64 -3.78 15.43
CA LEU A 112 -6.22 -2.90 14.33
C LEU A 112 -5.77 -1.55 14.89
N VAL A 113 -4.50 -1.21 14.66
CA VAL A 113 -3.92 0.08 15.02
C VAL A 113 -3.66 0.88 13.76
N LEU A 114 -4.34 2.02 13.62
CA LEU A 114 -4.09 2.98 12.55
C LEU A 114 -3.02 3.97 13.00
N ALA A 115 -1.91 4.03 12.28
CA ALA A 115 -0.81 4.94 12.57
C ALA A 115 -0.62 5.94 11.42
N SER A 116 -0.34 7.18 11.77
CA SER A 116 0.06 8.24 10.84
C SER A 116 1.38 8.81 11.35
N GLY A 117 2.51 8.41 10.76
CA GLY A 117 3.83 8.89 11.19
C GLY A 117 5.00 7.98 10.78
N ILE A 118 6.22 8.53 10.89
CA ILE A 118 7.49 7.95 10.39
C ILE A 118 8.16 7.04 11.44
N THR A 119 7.48 6.71 12.53
CA THR A 119 8.06 6.02 13.69
C THR A 119 8.70 4.67 13.33
N TYR A 120 8.10 3.93 12.39
CA TYR A 120 8.63 2.65 11.90
C TYR A 120 9.54 2.78 10.65
N ARG A 121 9.96 4.01 10.31
CA ARG A 121 10.70 4.35 9.08
C ARG A 121 10.04 3.80 7.80
N VAL A 122 8.72 3.89 7.76
CA VAL A 122 7.94 3.49 6.59
C VAL A 122 8.07 4.58 5.53
N GLU A 123 8.70 4.26 4.41
CA GLU A 123 8.96 5.24 3.33
C GLU A 123 7.75 5.42 2.39
N LYS A 124 6.85 4.43 2.31
CA LYS A 124 5.70 4.44 1.38
C LYS A 124 4.42 3.98 2.08
N LEU A 125 3.32 4.65 1.77
CA LEU A 125 1.97 4.37 2.29
C LEU A 125 1.05 4.01 1.12
N PRO A 126 -0.02 3.22 1.35
CA PRO A 126 -0.37 2.47 2.56
C PRO A 126 0.55 1.26 2.84
N TYR A 127 0.98 1.10 4.09
CA TYR A 127 1.83 -0.01 4.53
C TYR A 127 1.24 -0.69 5.75
N ALA A 128 1.36 -2.01 5.83
CA ALA A 128 0.87 -2.77 6.96
C ALA A 128 1.97 -3.67 7.54
N VAL A 129 1.96 -3.81 8.86
CA VAL A 129 2.82 -4.72 9.62
C VAL A 129 1.91 -5.52 10.54
N LEU A 130 2.00 -6.84 10.44
CA LEU A 130 1.25 -7.75 11.30
C LEU A 130 2.17 -8.27 12.40
N LEU A 131 1.79 -8.00 13.63
CA LEU A 131 2.47 -8.43 14.84
C LEU A 131 1.68 -9.57 15.49
N ASP A 132 2.37 -10.54 16.07
CA ASP A 132 1.75 -11.53 16.93
C ASP A 132 1.47 -10.98 18.35
N ALA A 133 0.93 -11.85 19.22
CA ALA A 133 0.66 -11.50 20.61
C ALA A 133 1.92 -11.19 21.45
N ALA A 134 3.09 -11.68 21.02
CA ALA A 134 4.37 -11.44 21.68
C ALA A 134 5.08 -10.17 21.19
N GLY A 135 4.51 -9.47 20.19
CA GLY A 135 5.13 -8.30 19.57
C GLY A 135 6.16 -8.64 18.48
N ILE A 136 6.15 -9.87 17.96
CA ILE A 136 7.03 -10.29 16.86
C ILE A 136 6.37 -9.98 15.51
N VAL A 137 7.15 -9.44 14.56
CA VAL A 137 6.69 -9.19 13.20
C VAL A 137 6.48 -10.51 12.46
N ARG A 138 5.25 -10.80 12.07
CA ARG A 138 4.88 -12.02 11.32
C ARG A 138 4.80 -11.81 9.82
N SER A 139 4.35 -10.65 9.37
CA SER A 139 4.33 -10.28 7.96
C SER A 139 4.29 -8.77 7.82
N LYS A 140 4.73 -8.25 6.67
CA LYS A 140 4.73 -6.82 6.37
C LYS A 140 4.69 -6.56 4.88
N GLY A 141 4.06 -5.47 4.45
CA GLY A 141 3.97 -5.14 3.03
C GLY A 141 3.14 -3.91 2.71
N LEU A 142 3.23 -3.47 1.45
CA LEU A 142 2.38 -2.41 0.91
C LEU A 142 0.99 -2.99 0.60
N VAL A 143 -0.04 -2.35 1.12
CA VAL A 143 -1.41 -2.83 1.00
C VAL A 143 -2.19 -1.86 0.14
N ASN A 144 -2.31 -2.15 -1.15
CA ASN A 144 -3.06 -1.30 -2.07
C ASN A 144 -4.48 -1.80 -2.31
N THR A 145 -4.74 -3.08 -2.02
CA THR A 145 -6.02 -3.75 -2.27
C THR A 145 -6.40 -4.65 -1.10
N ARG A 146 -7.60 -5.24 -1.14
CA ARG A 146 -8.06 -6.18 -0.11
C ARG A 146 -7.24 -7.47 -0.13
N GLU A 147 -6.91 -7.95 -1.32
CA GLU A 147 -6.18 -9.20 -1.55
C GLU A 147 -4.76 -9.11 -0.94
N HIS A 148 -4.13 -7.93 -0.98
CA HIS A 148 -2.85 -7.71 -0.30
C HIS A 148 -2.96 -7.85 1.22
N LEU A 149 -4.09 -7.47 1.81
CA LEU A 149 -4.33 -7.60 3.24
C LEU A 149 -4.57 -9.07 3.63
N GLU A 150 -5.36 -9.79 2.83
CA GLU A 150 -5.61 -11.23 3.00
C GLU A 150 -4.30 -12.03 2.89
N SER A 151 -3.46 -11.69 1.92
CA SER A 151 -2.13 -12.30 1.76
C SER A 151 -1.22 -12.11 2.98
N LEU A 152 -1.30 -10.97 3.67
CA LEU A 152 -0.55 -10.74 4.91
C LEU A 152 -1.02 -11.63 6.06
N PHE A 153 -2.31 -11.96 6.13
CA PHE A 153 -2.86 -12.86 7.15
C PHE A 153 -2.50 -14.32 6.87
N GLU A 154 -2.60 -14.75 5.61
CA GLU A 154 -2.19 -16.10 5.22
C GLU A 154 -0.70 -16.36 5.48
N ALA A 155 0.15 -15.34 5.29
CA ALA A 155 1.57 -15.41 5.61
C ALA A 155 1.82 -15.71 7.10
N LYS A 156 1.03 -15.10 7.99
CA LYS A 156 1.08 -15.40 9.44
C LYS A 156 0.64 -16.84 9.72
N GLU A 157 -0.45 -17.30 9.12
CA GLU A 157 -1.00 -18.64 9.38
C GLU A 157 -0.06 -19.76 8.95
N ARG A 158 0.63 -19.57 7.83
CA ARG A 158 1.60 -20.54 7.31
C ARG A 158 2.99 -20.42 7.96
N GLY A 159 3.23 -19.40 8.78
CA GLY A 159 4.53 -19.13 9.38
C GLY A 159 5.62 -18.76 8.37
N VAL A 160 5.24 -18.23 7.19
CA VAL A 160 6.17 -17.89 6.09
C VAL A 160 6.03 -16.40 5.79
N SER A 161 7.15 -15.69 5.74
CA SER A 161 7.23 -14.22 5.73
C SER A 161 6.64 -13.54 4.50
N SER A 162 6.55 -14.24 3.37
CA SER A 162 5.76 -13.93 2.17
C SER A 162 6.03 -15.02 1.12
N ILE A 163 5.08 -15.29 0.20
CA ILE A 163 5.32 -16.09 -1.01
C ILE A 163 6.49 -15.51 -1.84
N GLN A 164 6.72 -14.20 -1.75
CA GLN A 164 7.84 -13.53 -2.42
C GLN A 164 9.19 -13.78 -1.74
N ASP A 165 9.22 -14.03 -0.42
CA ASP A 165 10.43 -14.47 0.27
C ASP A 165 10.75 -15.93 -0.06
N PHE A 166 9.73 -16.78 -0.28
CA PHE A 166 9.95 -18.13 -0.79
C PHE A 166 10.52 -18.11 -2.22
N LEU A 167 10.00 -17.25 -3.10
CA LEU A 167 10.53 -17.08 -4.47
C LEU A 167 11.93 -16.43 -4.47
N GLY A 168 12.19 -15.48 -3.57
CA GLY A 168 13.51 -14.87 -3.38
C GLY A 168 14.54 -15.85 -2.82
N ARG A 169 14.16 -16.70 -1.86
CA ARG A 169 15.01 -17.80 -1.35
C ARG A 169 15.21 -18.90 -2.39
N ALA A 170 14.18 -19.25 -3.17
CA ALA A 170 14.29 -20.21 -4.28
C ALA A 170 15.18 -19.69 -5.42
N GLN A 171 15.26 -18.37 -5.63
CA GLN A 171 16.24 -17.77 -6.55
C GLN A 171 17.66 -17.72 -5.96
N GLN A 172 17.80 -17.56 -4.65
CA GLN A 172 19.12 -17.65 -3.98
C GLN A 172 19.67 -19.09 -3.96
N ASP A 173 18.79 -20.09 -3.84
CA ASP A 173 19.17 -21.51 -3.88
C ASP A 173 19.43 -22.03 -5.32
N MET A 174 19.04 -21.29 -6.37
CA MET A 174 19.33 -21.59 -7.79
C MET A 174 20.53 -20.83 -8.38
N GLY A 175 21.50 -20.43 -7.55
CA GLY A 175 22.89 -20.22 -7.99
C GLY A 175 23.16 -19.02 -8.91
N VAL A 176 23.07 -17.80 -8.39
CA VAL A 176 23.85 -16.67 -8.91
C VAL A 176 24.55 -15.99 -7.74
N GLY A 177 25.72 -16.51 -7.37
CA GLY A 177 26.66 -15.79 -6.53
C GLY A 177 27.22 -14.59 -7.30
N PRO A 178 27.45 -13.43 -6.66
CA PRO A 178 28.30 -12.42 -7.26
C PRO A 178 29.73 -12.96 -7.28
N GLN A 179 30.40 -12.86 -8.43
CA GLN A 179 31.85 -12.94 -8.48
C GLN A 179 32.45 -11.73 -7.75
#